data_AF-A0A1C6K8M5-F1
#
_entry.id   AF-A0A1C6K8M5-F1
#
_cell.length_a   1.000
_cell.length_b   1.000
_cell.length_c   1.000
_cell.angle_alpha   90.00
_cell.angle_beta   90.00
_cell.angle_gamma   90.00
#
_symmetry.space_group_name_H-M   'P 1'
#
loop_
_entity.id
_entity.type
_entity.pdbx_description
1 polymer ?
#
loop_
_entity_poly.entity_id
_entity_poly.type
_entity_poly.pdbx_seq_one_letter_code
_entity_poly.pdbx_strand_id
1 'polypeptide(L)'
;MDYRIALKQLIEEYRDGILEIYQVTSPTAMKDAKKLGLFKKRKFGSYIESFRSHMETAKALDVDAIEIPETDEESENLVALLRKSIESFCLFCDLSIEFYEIAEKKQYKDGGVTVEEYTQALSQMQRVLMRSFEDLNNLGQGYDAFQAS
;
A
#
# COMPACT_ATOMS: atom_id res chain seq x y z
N MET A 1 6.77 -8.30 28.21
CA MET A 1 5.56 -8.08 27.40
C MET A 1 5.33 -9.37 26.64
N ASP A 2 4.10 -9.89 26.58
CA ASP A 2 3.81 -11.10 25.81
C ASP A 2 3.96 -10.78 24.31
N TYR A 3 4.86 -11.48 23.62
CA TYR A 3 5.14 -11.24 22.20
C TYR A 3 3.90 -11.43 21.33
N ARG A 4 2.96 -12.32 21.72
CA ARG A 4 1.69 -12.51 21.01
C ARG A 4 0.80 -11.27 21.10
N ILE A 5 0.80 -10.57 22.25
CA ILE A 5 0.05 -9.32 22.42
C ILE A 5 0.69 -8.20 21.59
N ALA A 6 2.02 -8.07 21.62
CA ALA A 6 2.74 -7.09 20.83
C ALA A 6 2.51 -7.29 19.33
N LEU A 7 2.54 -8.55 18.87
CA LEU A 7 2.28 -8.90 17.47
C LEU A 7 0.85 -8.54 17.04
N LYS A 8 -0.15 -8.82 17.89
CA LYS A 8 -1.54 -8.42 17.63
C LYS A 8 -1.68 -6.91 17.47
N GLN A 9 -1.12 -6.14 18.40
CA GLN A 9 -1.15 -4.68 18.37
C GLN A 9 -0.48 -4.13 17.11
N LEU A 10 0.67 -4.69 16.72
CA LEU A 10 1.40 -4.26 15.53
C LEU A 10 0.60 -4.49 14.24
N ILE A 11 -0.10 -5.63 14.13
CA ILE A 11 -0.94 -5.96 12.98
C ILE A 11 -2.16 -5.03 12.90
N GLU A 12 -2.78 -4.74 14.05
CA GLU A 12 -3.90 -3.80 14.13
C GLU A 12 -3.47 -2.38 13.75
N GLU A 13 -2.34 -1.91 14.28
CA GLU A 13 -1.76 -0.60 13.94
C GLU A 13 -1.44 -0.51 12.44
N TYR A 14 -0.82 -1.56 11.87
CA TYR A 14 -0.56 -1.63 10.44
C TYR A 14 -1.85 -1.57 9.63
N ARG A 15 -2.84 -2.39 9.96
CA ARG A 15 -4.11 -2.46 9.22
C ARG A 15 -4.82 -1.11 9.25
N ASP A 16 -5.04 -0.55 10.43
CA ASP A 16 -5.73 0.73 10.57
C ASP A 16 -4.97 1.86 9.89
N GLY A 17 -3.63 1.82 9.97
CA GLY A 17 -2.73 2.79 9.36
C GLY A 17 -2.72 2.80 7.82
N ILE A 18 -3.25 1.78 7.13
CA ILE A 18 -3.24 1.70 5.66
C ILE A 18 -4.63 1.66 5.01
N LEU A 19 -5.70 1.43 5.78
CA LEU A 19 -7.04 1.22 5.23
C LEU A 19 -7.54 2.39 4.37
N GLU A 20 -7.23 3.63 4.76
CA GLU A 20 -7.63 4.82 4.02
C GLU A 20 -7.09 4.81 2.57
N ILE A 21 -5.87 4.30 2.36
CA ILE A 21 -5.27 4.21 1.03
C ILE A 21 -6.09 3.31 0.11
N TYR A 22 -6.50 2.14 0.58
CA TYR A 22 -7.26 1.18 -0.23
C TYR A 22 -8.71 1.62 -0.44
N GLN A 23 -9.35 2.16 0.60
CA GLN A 23 -10.79 2.44 0.58
C GLN A 23 -11.13 3.81 -0.01
N VAL A 24 -10.22 4.79 0.11
CA VAL A 24 -10.51 6.18 -0.21
C VAL A 24 -9.51 6.73 -1.23
N THR A 25 -8.23 6.80 -0.89
CA THR A 25 -7.23 7.54 -1.69
C THR A 25 -7.05 6.93 -3.07
N SER A 26 -6.76 5.63 -3.16
CA SER A 26 -6.55 4.94 -4.45
C SER A 26 -7.79 4.97 -5.36
N PRO A 27 -9.00 4.60 -4.90
CA PRO A 27 -10.20 4.69 -5.74
C PRO A 27 -10.50 6.11 -6.23
N THR A 28 -10.32 7.12 -5.37
CA THR A 28 -10.60 8.52 -5.71
C THR A 28 -9.58 9.06 -6.71
N ALA A 29 -8.29 8.83 -6.47
CA ALA A 29 -7.22 9.26 -7.36
C ALA A 29 -7.32 8.57 -8.74
N MET A 30 -7.66 7.28 -8.77
CA MET A 30 -7.92 6.54 -10.02
C MET A 30 -9.13 7.10 -10.79
N LYS A 31 -10.21 7.47 -10.10
CA LYS A 31 -11.39 8.09 -10.72
C LYS A 31 -11.05 9.43 -11.36
N ASP A 32 -10.16 10.21 -10.75
CA ASP A 32 -9.68 11.46 -11.31
C ASP A 32 -8.74 11.25 -12.51
N ALA A 33 -7.83 10.27 -12.43
CA ALA A 33 -6.95 9.90 -13.53
C ALA A 33 -7.72 9.44 -14.78
N LYS A 34 -8.82 8.69 -14.60
CA LYS A 34 -9.70 8.30 -15.73
C LYS A 34 -10.41 9.48 -16.41
N LYS A 35 -10.49 10.64 -15.76
CA LYS A 35 -11.14 11.85 -16.29
C LYS A 35 -10.15 12.84 -16.92
N LEU A 36 -8.89 12.45 -17.06
CA LEU A 36 -7.86 13.26 -17.71
C LEU A 36 -8.28 13.62 -19.14
N GLY A 37 -8.21 14.91 -19.48
CA GLY A 37 -8.53 15.43 -20.82
C GLY A 37 -10.01 15.76 -21.07
N LEU A 38 -10.94 15.42 -20.17
CA LEU A 38 -12.38 15.65 -20.39
C LEU A 38 -12.90 17.00 -19.84
N PHE A 39 -12.23 17.60 -18.86
CA PHE A 39 -12.76 18.80 -18.18
C PHE A 39 -11.70 19.87 -17.94
N LYS A 40 -10.91 19.69 -16.88
CA LYS A 40 -9.89 20.62 -16.38
C LYS A 40 -8.69 19.81 -15.94
N LYS A 41 -7.52 20.46 -15.88
CA LYS A 41 -6.32 19.87 -15.30
C LYS A 41 -6.62 19.42 -13.86
N ARG A 42 -6.28 18.18 -13.56
CA ARG A 42 -6.33 17.57 -12.24
C ARG A 42 -5.01 17.81 -11.53
N LYS A 43 -5.08 18.05 -10.23
CA LYS A 43 -3.92 18.09 -9.36
C LYS A 43 -3.89 16.80 -8.57
N PHE A 44 -2.76 16.10 -8.58
CA PHE A 44 -2.62 14.85 -7.85
C PHE A 44 -1.76 14.98 -6.58
N GLY A 45 -1.20 16.17 -6.32
CA GLY A 45 -0.31 16.43 -5.19
C GLY A 45 -0.85 15.96 -3.84
N SER A 46 -2.12 16.20 -3.51
CA SER A 46 -2.71 15.74 -2.24
C SER A 46 -2.75 14.22 -2.13
N TYR A 47 -3.03 13.50 -3.22
CA TYR A 47 -3.00 12.04 -3.21
C TYR A 47 -1.58 11.52 -3.04
N ILE A 48 -0.61 12.13 -3.74
CA ILE A 48 0.82 11.81 -3.60
C ILE A 48 1.29 11.98 -2.15
N GLU A 49 0.90 13.08 -1.50
CA GLU A 49 1.20 13.31 -0.08
C GLU A 49 0.56 12.25 0.81
N SER A 50 -0.69 11.85 0.56
CA SER A 50 -1.34 10.76 1.29
C SER A 50 -0.58 9.44 1.14
N PHE A 51 -0.21 9.03 -0.09
CA PHE A 51 0.56 7.81 -0.32
C PHE A 51 1.91 7.84 0.40
N ARG A 52 2.63 8.97 0.34
CA ARG A 52 3.89 9.15 1.06
C ARG A 52 3.71 8.99 2.56
N SER A 53 2.74 9.71 3.13
CA SER A 53 2.49 9.68 4.57
C SER A 53 2.19 8.27 5.07
N HIS A 54 1.31 7.52 4.40
CA HIS A 54 0.92 6.19 4.86
C HIS A 54 2.03 5.17 4.63
N MET A 55 2.80 5.31 3.54
CA MET A 55 3.99 4.49 3.32
C MET A 55 5.03 4.69 4.42
N GLU A 56 5.31 5.92 4.83
CA GLU A 56 6.26 6.19 5.91
C GLU A 56 5.75 5.66 7.25
N THR A 57 4.45 5.78 7.54
CA THR A 57 3.84 5.14 8.72
C THR A 57 4.04 3.62 8.69
N ALA A 58 3.78 2.96 7.56
CA ALA A 58 3.95 1.51 7.43
C ALA A 58 5.42 1.07 7.55
N LYS A 59 6.37 1.86 7.01
CA LYS A 59 7.82 1.61 7.12
C LYS A 59 8.35 1.82 8.55
N ALA A 60 7.70 2.68 9.33
CA ALA A 60 8.09 2.94 10.71
C ALA A 60 7.71 1.80 11.67
N LEU A 61 6.89 0.84 11.22
CA LEU A 61 6.54 -0.33 12.00
C LEU A 61 7.71 -1.30 12.07
N ASP A 62 8.28 -1.44 13.26
CA ASP A 62 9.40 -2.34 13.51
C ASP A 62 8.90 -3.75 13.81
N VAL A 63 8.77 -4.57 12.77
CA VAL A 63 8.39 -5.97 12.87
C VAL A 63 9.48 -6.82 13.54
N ASP A 64 10.74 -6.39 13.44
CA ASP A 64 11.89 -7.13 13.98
C ASP A 64 12.10 -6.89 15.49
N ALA A 65 11.48 -5.86 16.06
CA ALA A 65 11.51 -5.59 17.49
C ALA A 65 10.79 -6.65 18.36
N ILE A 66 9.94 -7.49 17.76
CA ILE A 66 9.20 -8.53 18.48
C ILE A 66 10.01 -9.84 18.45
N GLU A 67 10.61 -10.20 19.57
CA GLU A 67 11.31 -11.47 19.73
C GLU A 67 10.29 -12.63 19.82
N ILE A 68 10.19 -13.40 18.73
CA ILE A 68 9.35 -14.60 18.66
C ILE A 68 10.21 -15.84 18.91
N PRO A 69 9.80 -16.76 19.79
CA PRO A 69 10.50 -18.04 19.96
C PRO A 69 10.46 -18.88 18.69
N GLU A 70 11.60 -19.44 18.26
CA GLU A 70 11.70 -20.32 17.07
C GLU A 70 10.79 -21.57 17.13
N THR A 71 10.26 -21.91 18.32
CA THR A 71 9.32 -23.01 18.51
C THR A 71 7.87 -22.64 18.22
N ASP A 72 7.56 -21.35 18.06
CA ASP A 72 6.20 -20.87 17.73
C ASP A 72 6.08 -20.56 16.23
N GLU A 73 5.99 -21.62 15.44
CA GLU A 73 5.83 -21.57 13.97
C GLU A 73 4.61 -20.73 13.53
N GLU A 74 3.56 -20.67 14.37
CA GLU A 74 2.35 -19.91 14.08
C GLU A 74 2.63 -18.40 14.10
N SER A 75 3.30 -17.92 15.15
CA SER A 75 3.70 -16.53 15.29
C SER A 75 4.75 -16.12 14.26
N GLU A 76 5.70 -17.00 13.93
CA GLU A 76 6.69 -16.76 12.87
C GLU A 76 6.04 -16.60 11.50
N ASN A 77 5.10 -17.49 11.16
CA ASN A 77 4.36 -17.39 9.90
C ASN A 77 3.55 -16.09 9.83
N LEU A 78 2.93 -15.67 10.93
CA LEU A 78 2.18 -14.43 10.98
C LEU A 78 3.07 -13.18 10.77
N VAL A 79 4.29 -13.19 11.33
CA VAL A 79 5.29 -12.15 11.04
C VAL A 79 5.70 -12.13 9.58
N ALA A 80 5.91 -13.29 8.96
CA ALA A 80 6.24 -13.37 7.54
C ALA A 80 5.12 -12.78 6.65
N LEU A 81 3.85 -13.05 6.98
CA LEU A 81 2.69 -12.46 6.31
C LEU A 81 2.63 -10.93 6.51
N LEU A 82 2.91 -10.45 7.71
CA LEU A 82 2.94 -9.01 8.02
C LEU A 82 4.02 -8.29 7.20
N ARG A 83 5.26 -8.80 7.20
CA ARG A 83 6.36 -8.23 6.41
C ARG A 83 6.01 -8.17 4.93
N LYS A 84 5.51 -9.27 4.38
CA LYS A 84 5.10 -9.34 2.98
C LYS A 84 4.01 -8.32 2.65
N SER A 85 3.03 -8.16 3.53
CA SER A 85 1.99 -7.15 3.36
C SER A 85 2.57 -5.74 3.36
N ILE A 86 3.41 -5.38 4.35
CA ILE A 86 4.08 -4.07 4.43
C ILE A 86 4.90 -3.78 3.17
N GLU A 87 5.72 -4.73 2.72
CA GLU A 87 6.53 -4.61 1.51
C GLU A 87 5.68 -4.35 0.27
N SER A 88 4.61 -5.14 0.08
CA SER A 88 3.70 -5.00 -1.05
C SER A 88 2.96 -3.66 -1.04
N PHE A 89 2.57 -3.18 0.14
CA PHE A 89 1.91 -1.89 0.34
C PHE A 89 2.85 -0.72 0.04
N CYS A 90 4.09 -0.78 0.51
CA CYS A 90 5.09 0.24 0.22
C CYS A 90 5.36 0.33 -1.29
N LEU A 91 5.54 -0.82 -1.94
CA LEU A 91 5.72 -0.86 -3.40
C LEU A 91 4.49 -0.32 -4.15
N PHE A 92 3.28 -0.61 -3.67
CA PHE A 92 2.06 -0.04 -4.23
C PHE A 92 2.05 1.49 -4.09
N CYS A 93 2.44 2.02 -2.94
CA CYS A 93 2.50 3.47 -2.69
C CYS A 93 3.53 4.15 -3.59
N ASP A 94 4.74 3.59 -3.71
CA ASP A 94 5.81 4.11 -4.58
C ASP A 94 5.35 4.18 -6.05
N LEU A 95 4.79 3.10 -6.58
CA LEU A 95 4.29 3.07 -7.96
C LEU A 95 3.07 3.97 -8.17
N SER A 96 2.25 4.17 -7.14
CA SER A 96 1.14 5.12 -7.19
C SER A 96 1.66 6.55 -7.29
N ILE A 97 2.65 6.92 -6.49
CA ILE A 97 3.31 8.23 -6.54
C ILE A 97 3.87 8.47 -7.95
N GLU A 98 4.65 7.53 -8.47
CA GLU A 98 5.22 7.62 -9.82
C GLU A 98 4.12 7.79 -10.88
N PHE A 99 3.08 6.94 -10.86
CA PHE A 99 1.99 7.02 -11.80
C PHE A 99 1.29 8.39 -11.75
N TYR A 100 1.01 8.93 -10.56
CA TYR A 100 0.30 10.19 -10.44
C TYR A 100 1.17 11.40 -10.81
N GLU A 101 2.50 11.34 -10.63
CA GLU A 101 3.42 12.34 -11.17
C GLU A 101 3.45 12.33 -12.70
N ILE A 102 3.46 11.13 -13.31
CA ILE A 102 3.36 10.96 -14.78
C ILE A 102 2.00 11.46 -15.28
N ALA A 103 0.92 11.12 -14.58
CA ALA A 103 -0.44 11.54 -14.90
C ALA A 103 -0.59 13.06 -14.83
N GLU A 104 0.05 13.71 -13.85
CA GLU A 104 0.07 15.15 -13.75
C GLU A 104 0.80 15.79 -14.95
N LYS A 105 2.02 15.33 -15.25
CA LYS A 105 2.85 15.82 -16.38
C LYS A 105 2.17 15.65 -17.74
N LYS A 106 1.50 14.52 -17.97
CA LYS A 106 0.78 14.22 -19.23
C LYS A 106 -0.29 15.25 -19.61
N GLN A 107 -0.80 16.02 -18.65
CA GLN A 107 -1.81 17.05 -18.90
C GLN A 107 -1.26 18.33 -19.55
N TYR A 108 0.07 18.46 -19.63
CA TYR A 108 0.75 19.62 -20.16
C TYR A 108 1.31 19.28 -21.55
N LYS A 109 1.13 20.19 -22.52
CA LYS A 109 1.57 19.97 -23.92
C LYS A 109 3.09 19.76 -24.04
N ASP A 110 3.84 20.30 -23.09
CA ASP A 110 5.29 20.27 -22.93
C ASP A 110 5.76 19.23 -21.89
N GLY A 111 4.84 18.41 -21.35
CA GLY A 111 5.15 17.47 -20.27
C GLY A 111 5.98 16.25 -20.68
N GLY A 112 6.23 16.04 -21.98
CA GLY A 112 7.13 15.00 -22.50
C GLY A 112 6.68 13.55 -22.31
N VAL A 113 5.52 13.31 -21.67
CA VAL A 113 5.02 11.96 -21.37
C VAL A 113 4.34 11.33 -22.60
N THR A 114 4.85 10.18 -23.01
CA THR A 114 4.27 9.36 -24.06
C THR A 114 3.04 8.56 -23.58
N VAL A 115 2.24 8.09 -24.52
CA VAL A 115 1.10 7.19 -24.20
C VAL A 115 1.61 5.86 -23.63
N GLU A 116 2.75 5.37 -24.12
CA GLU A 116 3.36 4.12 -23.67
C GLU A 116 3.81 4.21 -22.21
N GLU A 117 4.60 5.23 -21.84
CA GLU A 117 5.06 5.44 -20.46
C GLU A 117 3.88 5.52 -19.48
N TYR A 118 2.85 6.30 -19.83
CA TYR A 118 1.64 6.40 -19.02
C TYR A 118 0.94 5.05 -18.84
N THR A 119 0.84 4.27 -19.91
CA THR A 119 0.13 2.99 -19.89
C THR A 119 0.92 1.94 -19.10
N GLN A 120 2.24 1.92 -19.26
CA GLN A 120 3.14 1.04 -18.49
C GLN A 120 3.05 1.36 -16.99
N ALA A 121 3.17 2.63 -16.59
CA ALA A 121 3.05 3.04 -15.19
C ALA A 121 1.68 2.67 -14.59
N LEU A 122 0.59 2.89 -15.34
CA LEU A 122 -0.76 2.50 -14.93
C LEU A 122 -0.87 0.98 -14.72
N SER A 123 -0.39 0.18 -15.67
CA SER A 123 -0.46 -1.28 -15.59
C SER A 123 0.37 -1.84 -14.45
N GLN A 124 1.57 -1.29 -14.21
CA GLN A 124 2.42 -1.72 -13.10
C GLN A 124 1.77 -1.41 -11.75
N MET A 125 1.30 -0.17 -11.55
CA MET A 125 0.61 0.22 -10.33
C MET A 125 -0.65 -0.64 -10.08
N GLN A 126 -1.48 -0.91 -11.10
CA GLN A 126 -2.67 -1.75 -10.95
C GLN A 126 -2.34 -3.21 -10.59
N ARG A 127 -1.28 -3.76 -11.20
CA ARG A 127 -0.82 -5.12 -10.87
C ARG A 127 -0.39 -5.21 -9.41
N VAL A 128 0.39 -4.24 -8.95
CA VAL A 128 0.86 -4.23 -7.56
C VAL A 128 -0.27 -3.94 -6.58
N LEU A 129 -1.25 -3.09 -6.92
CA LEU A 129 -2.46 -2.90 -6.10
C LEU A 129 -3.17 -4.24 -5.82
N MET A 130 -3.40 -5.04 -6.86
CA MET A 130 -4.08 -6.34 -6.71
C MET A 130 -3.30 -7.28 -5.79
N ARG A 131 -1.98 -7.39 -6.01
CA ARG A 131 -1.10 -8.21 -5.19
C ARG A 131 -1.03 -7.74 -3.75
N SER A 132 -0.94 -6.43 -3.54
CA SER A 132 -0.91 -5.81 -2.21
C SER A 132 -2.17 -6.09 -1.42
N PHE A 133 -3.33 -6.05 -2.10
CA PHE A 133 -4.61 -6.42 -1.49
C PHE A 133 -4.70 -7.92 -1.17
N GLU A 134 -4.17 -8.78 -2.03
CA GLU A 134 -4.07 -10.22 -1.77
C GLU A 134 -3.18 -10.51 -0.55
N ASP A 135 -2.02 -9.89 -0.45
CA ASP A 135 -1.10 -10.06 0.67
C ASP A 135 -1.71 -9.52 1.99
N LEU A 136 -2.48 -8.42 1.95
CA LEU A 136 -3.28 -7.95 3.09
C LEU A 136 -4.39 -8.94 3.50
N ASN A 137 -5.09 -9.55 2.55
CA ASN A 137 -6.10 -10.56 2.85
C ASN A 137 -5.48 -11.82 3.47
N ASN A 138 -4.33 -12.26 2.96
CA ASN A 138 -3.60 -13.39 3.53
C ASN A 138 -3.15 -13.11 4.97
N LEU A 139 -2.66 -11.89 5.26
CA LEU A 139 -2.38 -11.45 6.62
C LEU A 139 -3.64 -11.48 7.50
N GLY A 140 -4.78 -10.97 7.01
CA GLY A 140 -6.04 -11.00 7.73
C GLY A 140 -6.50 -12.42 8.09
N GLN A 141 -6.42 -13.36 7.14
CA GLN A 141 -6.75 -14.76 7.40
C GLN A 141 -5.81 -15.41 8.42
N GLY A 142 -4.50 -15.14 8.33
CA GLY A 142 -3.53 -15.59 9.31
C GLY A 142 -3.79 -15.01 10.70
N TYR A 143 -4.17 -13.73 10.76
CA TYR A 143 -4.51 -13.04 12.00
C TYR A 143 -5.76 -13.63 12.66
N ASP A 144 -6.82 -13.87 11.90
CA ASP A 144 -8.06 -14.46 12.40
C ASP A 144 -7.82 -15.88 12.96
N ALA A 145 -6.98 -16.68 12.28
CA ALA A 145 -6.58 -18.00 12.78
C ALA A 145 -5.79 -17.90 14.09
N PHE A 146 -4.85 -16.94 14.19
CA PHE A 146 -4.05 -16.67 15.38
C PHE A 146 -4.83 -16.14 16.58
N GLN A 147 -6.00 -15.55 16.35
CA GLN A 147 -6.91 -15.14 17.42
C GLN A 147 -7.75 -16.31 17.95
N ALA A 148 -7.95 -17.34 17.13
CA ALA A 148 -8.76 -18.51 17.46
C ALA A 148 -7.96 -19.63 18.16
N SER A 149 -6.62 -19.55 18.17
CA SER A 149 -5.69 -20.43 18.88
C SER A 149 -5.47 -20.03 20.34
#